data_AF-A0A1V6PHF7-F1
#
_entry.id   AF-A0A1V6PHF7-F1
#
_cell.length_a   1.000
_cell.length_b   1.000
_cell.length_c   1.000
_cell.angle_alpha   90.00
_cell.angle_beta   90.00
_cell.angle_gamma   90.00
#
_symmetry.space_group_name_H-M   'P 1'
#
loop_
_entity.id
_entity.type
_entity.pdbx_description
1 polymer ?
#
loop_
_entity_poly.entity_id
_entity_poly.type
_entity_poly.pdbx_seq_one_letter_code
_entity_poly.pdbx_strand_id
1 'polypeptide(L)'
;MAFKLFGLHFLRRWKRKQPAQTQRKQPLNKWKPLQLKSGKTKLRRDLQEATAIIDAQKKQLAEYDFLLTHSQAIEIDSAVNSFRPDMKEITMPVTPLGPKSTPTSRWIEDIWLCVDHDIKCLKHAERHWKNGNPAYALQHVSNSINAGSHAYNPFISPCEEMRCRVFIAAVLHTLGKYEDSKERVDVILQMIANGYIDQANLGRVFPRPSPRDTVGITHYIQGRNLMKLGSLPEAYLSFSRALEVPPYHDTVRGFQQQLAREWPTCNQSLELGNA
;
A
#
# COMPACT_ATOMS: atom_id res chain seq x y z
N MET A 1 25.06 21.33 -6.29
CA MET A 1 26.34 20.59 -6.13
C MET A 1 26.83 20.67 -4.69
N ALA A 2 26.19 20.00 -3.73
CA ALA A 2 26.55 20.13 -2.30
C ALA A 2 26.37 18.84 -1.46
N PHE A 3 26.39 17.66 -2.07
CA PHE A 3 26.19 16.38 -1.36
C PHE A 3 27.38 15.41 -1.40
N LYS A 4 28.52 15.80 -1.99
CA LYS A 4 29.72 14.93 -2.09
C LYS A 4 30.73 15.05 -0.94
N LEU A 5 30.51 15.94 0.05
CA LEU A 5 31.52 16.24 1.07
C LEU A 5 31.30 15.58 2.45
N PHE A 6 30.11 15.05 2.76
CA PHE A 6 29.88 14.43 4.08
C PHE A 6 30.34 12.97 4.20
N GLY A 7 30.41 12.20 3.10
CA GLY A 7 30.81 10.79 3.14
C GLY A 7 32.30 10.53 3.40
N LEU A 8 33.17 11.49 3.06
CA LEU A 8 34.64 11.30 3.14
C LEU A 8 35.21 11.58 4.54
N HIS A 9 34.51 12.34 5.38
CA HIS A 9 34.98 12.64 6.73
C HIS A 9 34.74 11.51 7.73
N PHE A 10 33.68 10.71 7.54
CA PHE A 10 33.36 9.60 8.44
C PHE A 10 34.32 8.41 8.25
N LEU A 11 34.65 8.09 6.99
CA LEU A 11 35.61 7.02 6.65
C LEU A 11 37.06 7.32 7.08
N ARG A 12 37.46 8.60 7.13
CA ARG A 12 38.79 8.98 7.64
C ARG A 12 38.91 8.93 9.16
N ARG A 13 37.81 9.15 9.90
CA ARG A 13 37.85 9.12 11.37
C ARG A 13 37.85 7.70 11.93
N TRP A 14 37.25 6.74 11.22
CA TRP A 14 37.26 5.34 11.65
C TRP A 14 38.63 4.68 11.52
N LYS A 15 39.43 5.06 10.50
CA LYS A 15 40.76 4.50 10.26
C LYS A 15 41.86 4.90 11.28
N ARG A 16 41.61 5.88 12.15
CA ARG A 16 42.61 6.37 13.13
C ARG A 16 42.51 5.80 14.55
N LYS A 17 41.55 4.91 14.81
CA LYS A 17 41.39 4.25 16.14
C LYS A 17 41.57 2.72 16.08
N GLN A 18 42.43 2.21 15.19
CA GLN A 18 42.95 0.86 15.38
C GLN A 18 44.28 0.96 16.15
N PRO A 19 44.36 0.45 17.39
CA PRO A 19 45.64 0.31 18.07
C PRO A 19 46.50 -0.65 17.25
N ALA A 20 47.76 -0.27 17.03
CA ALA A 20 48.76 -1.09 16.35
C ALA A 20 48.89 -2.44 17.07
N GLN A 21 48.23 -3.48 16.55
CA GLN A 21 48.41 -4.85 17.01
C GLN A 21 49.72 -5.39 16.45
N THR A 22 50.76 -5.35 17.28
CA THR A 22 51.99 -6.10 17.11
C THR A 22 51.63 -7.58 16.93
N GLN A 23 51.84 -8.11 15.72
CA GLN A 23 51.59 -9.52 15.39
C GLN A 23 52.54 -10.44 16.15
N ARG A 24 52.15 -10.83 17.37
CA ARG A 24 52.64 -12.05 18.01
C ARG A 24 51.98 -13.22 17.30
N LYS A 25 52.75 -13.94 16.48
CA LYS A 25 52.35 -15.22 15.89
C LYS A 25 52.08 -16.23 17.01
N GLN A 26 50.83 -16.30 17.47
CA GLN A 26 50.37 -17.39 18.32
C GLN A 26 50.04 -18.62 17.47
N PRO A 27 50.37 -19.84 17.94
CA PRO A 27 50.10 -21.07 17.21
C PRO A 27 48.59 -21.27 17.04
N LEU A 28 48.18 -21.52 15.80
CA LEU A 28 46.79 -21.66 15.33
C LEU A 28 46.03 -22.89 15.90
N ASN A 29 46.68 -23.69 16.75
CA ASN A 29 46.13 -24.92 17.31
C ASN A 29 45.81 -24.76 18.79
N LYS A 30 44.66 -24.13 19.10
CA LYS A 30 43.88 -24.32 20.36
C LYS A 30 42.63 -23.42 20.43
N TRP A 31 41.88 -23.24 19.33
CA TRP A 31 40.51 -22.72 19.46
C TRP A 31 39.63 -23.82 20.06
N LYS A 32 39.47 -23.81 21.39
CA LYS A 32 38.61 -24.77 22.09
C LYS A 32 37.19 -24.68 21.49
N PRO A 33 36.54 -25.81 21.11
CA PRO A 33 35.21 -25.82 20.49
C PRO A 33 34.13 -25.02 21.25
N LEU A 34 34.27 -24.87 22.58
CA LEU A 34 33.38 -24.03 23.40
C LEU A 34 33.47 -22.53 23.08
N GLN A 35 34.65 -22.02 22.71
CA GLN A 35 34.81 -20.60 22.36
C GLN A 35 34.20 -20.29 21.00
N LEU A 36 34.22 -21.23 20.05
CA LEU A 36 33.52 -21.07 18.78
C LEU A 36 31.99 -21.08 18.96
N LYS A 37 31.46 -21.98 19.80
CA LYS A 37 30.01 -22.06 20.06
C LYS A 37 29.48 -20.78 20.72
N SER A 38 30.17 -20.27 21.74
CA SER A 38 29.79 -19.03 22.42
C SER A 38 29.94 -17.79 21.51
N GLY A 39 30.97 -17.76 20.65
CA GLY A 39 31.12 -16.71 19.63
C GLY A 39 29.97 -16.72 18.62
N LYS A 40 29.55 -17.89 18.13
CA LYS A 40 28.45 -18.03 17.18
C LYS A 40 27.11 -17.58 17.75
N THR A 41 26.80 -17.90 19.01
CA THR A 41 25.55 -17.48 19.64
C THR A 41 25.52 -15.98 19.89
N LYS A 42 26.65 -15.38 20.29
CA LYS A 42 26.77 -13.93 20.42
C LYS A 42 26.54 -13.21 19.09
N LEU A 43 27.26 -13.63 18.03
CA LEU A 43 27.11 -13.02 16.70
C LEU A 43 25.68 -13.10 16.18
N ARG A 44 24.99 -14.22 16.42
CA ARG A 44 23.58 -14.38 16.01
C ARG A 44 22.66 -13.39 16.73
N ARG A 45 22.89 -13.17 18.03
CA ARG A 45 22.11 -12.20 18.82
C ARG A 45 22.36 -10.78 18.33
N ASP A 46 23.62 -10.41 18.13
CA ASP A 46 24.02 -9.08 17.65
C ASP A 46 23.41 -8.80 16.25
N LEU A 47 23.34 -9.83 15.39
CA LEU A 47 22.72 -9.71 14.06
C LEU A 47 21.20 -9.56 14.13
N GLN A 48 20.53 -10.26 15.05
CA GLN A 48 19.10 -10.10 15.30
C GLN A 48 18.77 -8.70 15.83
N GLU A 49 19.55 -8.21 16.78
CA GLU A 49 19.42 -6.86 17.32
C GLU A 49 19.63 -5.79 16.23
N ALA A 50 20.67 -5.93 15.42
CA ALA A 50 20.92 -5.03 14.29
C ALA A 50 19.76 -5.02 13.28
N THR A 51 19.15 -6.19 13.03
CA THR A 51 18.00 -6.31 12.12
C THR A 51 16.78 -5.59 12.69
N ALA A 52 16.50 -5.77 13.99
CA ALA A 52 15.40 -5.07 14.67
C ALA A 52 15.60 -3.54 14.66
N ILE A 53 16.84 -3.06 14.83
CA ILE A 53 17.16 -1.62 14.74
C ILE A 53 16.91 -1.10 13.32
N ILE A 54 17.33 -1.83 12.29
CA ILE A 54 17.10 -1.45 10.88
C ILE A 54 15.60 -1.34 10.60
N ASP A 55 14.80 -2.29 11.09
CA ASP A 55 13.35 -2.28 10.88
C ASP A 55 12.69 -1.12 11.63
N ALA A 56 13.13 -0.82 12.86
CA ALA A 56 12.69 0.36 13.61
C ALA A 56 13.03 1.68 12.87
N GLN A 57 14.24 1.79 12.32
CA GLN A 57 14.65 2.98 11.56
C GLN A 57 13.88 3.14 10.25
N LYS A 58 13.59 2.04 9.54
CA LYS A 58 12.73 2.06 8.36
C LYS A 58 11.33 2.56 8.69
N LYS A 59 10.78 2.16 9.85
CA LYS A 59 9.49 2.66 10.34
C LYS A 59 9.53 4.16 10.60
N GLN A 60 10.59 4.66 11.25
CA GLN A 60 10.76 6.11 11.46
C GLN A 60 10.93 6.90 10.16
N LEU A 61 11.67 6.38 9.19
CA LEU A 61 11.81 7.03 7.88
C LEU A 61 10.46 7.13 7.16
N ALA A 62 9.66 6.07 7.21
CA ALA A 62 8.31 6.11 6.64
C ALA A 62 7.41 7.15 7.33
N GLU A 63 7.59 7.40 8.64
CA GLU A 63 6.90 8.45 9.38
C GLU A 63 7.37 9.86 8.97
N TYR A 64 8.66 10.07 8.74
CA TYR A 64 9.17 11.35 8.23
C TYR A 64 8.72 11.62 6.79
N ASP A 65 8.77 10.62 5.92
CA ASP A 65 8.27 10.73 4.54
C ASP A 65 6.77 11.05 4.53
N PHE A 66 6.02 10.51 5.50
CA PHE A 66 4.63 10.87 5.75
C PHE A 66 4.45 12.34 6.13
N LEU A 67 5.24 12.87 7.08
CA LEU A 67 5.11 14.26 7.54
C LEU A 67 5.48 15.23 6.41
N LEU A 68 6.48 14.85 5.62
CA LEU A 68 6.91 15.61 4.46
C LEU A 68 5.79 15.63 3.39
N THR A 69 5.23 14.48 3.04
CA THR A 69 4.16 14.40 2.03
C THR A 69 2.91 15.14 2.48
N HIS A 70 2.55 15.02 3.77
CA HIS A 70 1.39 15.72 4.34
C HIS A 70 1.58 17.24 4.34
N SER A 71 2.75 17.73 4.75
CA SER A 71 3.05 19.18 4.73
C SER A 71 3.05 19.74 3.31
N GLN A 72 3.62 19.02 2.34
CA GLN A 72 3.59 19.41 0.92
C GLN A 72 2.16 19.44 0.36
N ALA A 73 1.31 18.47 0.73
CA ALA A 73 -0.08 18.46 0.30
C ALA A 73 -0.88 19.65 0.88
N ILE A 74 -0.65 20.01 2.14
CA ILE A 74 -1.25 21.20 2.76
C ILE A 74 -0.81 22.47 2.05
N GLU A 75 0.48 22.58 1.71
CA GLU A 75 1.03 23.75 1.02
C GLU A 75 0.38 23.92 -0.37
N ILE A 76 0.21 22.83 -1.13
CA ILE A 76 -0.47 22.84 -2.42
C ILE A 76 -1.95 23.22 -2.28
N ASP A 77 -2.69 22.61 -1.34
CA ASP A 77 -4.11 22.95 -1.10
C ASP A 77 -4.26 24.43 -0.67
N SER A 78 -3.31 24.97 0.09
CA SER A 78 -3.30 26.39 0.47
C SER A 78 -3.03 27.33 -0.71
N ALA A 79 -2.11 26.95 -1.61
CA ALA A 79 -1.79 27.71 -2.81
C ALA A 79 -2.94 27.71 -3.83
N VAL A 80 -3.63 26.57 -3.99
CA VAL A 80 -4.79 26.44 -4.86
C VAL A 80 -5.98 27.27 -4.36
N ASN A 81 -6.20 27.33 -3.05
CA ASN A 81 -7.25 28.17 -2.47
C ASN A 81 -6.91 29.67 -2.50
N SER A 82 -5.63 30.04 -2.55
CA SER A 82 -5.15 31.41 -2.77
C SER A 82 -5.30 31.87 -4.23
N PHE A 83 -5.38 30.94 -5.19
CA PHE A 83 -5.59 31.21 -6.61
C PHE A 83 -7.07 31.06 -7.00
N ARG A 84 -7.97 31.74 -6.30
CA ARG A 84 -9.27 32.11 -6.88
C ARG A 84 -9.10 33.44 -7.62
N PRO A 85 -8.80 33.46 -8.93
CA PRO A 85 -8.95 34.67 -9.71
C PRO A 85 -10.41 35.09 -9.62
N ASP A 86 -10.64 36.38 -9.37
CA ASP A 86 -11.96 36.99 -9.35
C ASP A 86 -12.66 36.65 -10.68
N MET A 87 -13.60 35.71 -10.65
CA MET A 87 -14.28 35.22 -11.84
C MET A 87 -15.31 36.24 -12.31
N LYS A 88 -14.83 37.29 -12.95
CA LYS A 88 -15.58 38.04 -13.94
C LYS A 88 -14.80 37.96 -15.25
N GLU A 89 -15.43 37.37 -16.26
CA GLU A 89 -15.02 37.43 -17.67
C GLU A 89 -13.83 36.58 -18.13
N ILE A 90 -13.98 35.25 -18.17
CA ILE A 90 -13.29 34.46 -19.22
C ILE A 90 -14.26 33.42 -19.80
N THR A 91 -14.85 33.75 -20.94
CA THR A 91 -15.63 32.84 -21.78
C THR A 91 -14.66 31.98 -22.60
N MET A 92 -14.42 30.74 -22.18
CA MET A 92 -13.62 29.76 -22.93
C MET A 92 -14.49 29.02 -23.96
N PRO A 93 -13.96 28.73 -25.17
CA PRO A 93 -14.67 27.95 -26.18
C PRO A 93 -14.79 26.49 -25.74
N VAL A 94 -16.03 26.03 -25.56
CA VAL A 94 -16.35 24.65 -25.21
C VAL A 94 -16.22 23.77 -26.45
N THR A 95 -15.09 23.08 -26.58
CA THR A 95 -15.02 21.92 -27.47
C THR A 95 -15.73 20.75 -26.79
N PRO A 96 -16.74 20.10 -27.40
CA PRO A 96 -17.48 19.03 -26.76
C PRO A 96 -16.62 17.77 -26.67
N LEU A 97 -15.86 17.64 -25.58
CA LEU A 97 -15.37 16.34 -25.12
C LEU A 97 -16.60 15.49 -24.81
N GLY A 98 -16.70 14.34 -25.48
CA GLY A 98 -17.78 13.38 -25.31
C GLY A 98 -18.06 13.02 -23.84
N PRO A 99 -19.23 12.42 -23.56
CA PRO A 99 -19.74 12.26 -22.21
C PRO A 99 -18.69 11.60 -21.31
N LYS A 100 -18.10 12.39 -20.42
CA LYS A 100 -17.28 11.89 -19.30
C LYS A 100 -18.24 11.10 -18.42
N SER A 101 -18.33 9.80 -18.63
CA SER A 101 -18.90 8.85 -17.67
C SER A 101 -18.03 8.91 -16.42
N THR A 102 -18.38 9.80 -15.51
CA THR A 102 -17.98 9.69 -14.12
C THR A 102 -18.54 8.36 -13.61
N PRO A 103 -17.75 7.52 -12.90
CA PRO A 103 -18.30 6.32 -12.26
C PRO A 103 -19.40 6.78 -11.30
N THR A 104 -20.65 6.61 -11.71
CA THR A 104 -21.82 7.31 -11.13
C THR A 104 -22.36 6.63 -9.89
N SER A 105 -21.79 5.50 -9.46
CA SER A 105 -22.28 4.79 -8.27
C SER A 105 -21.18 4.02 -7.55
N ARG A 106 -20.91 4.42 -6.31
CA ARG A 106 -20.15 3.61 -5.35
C ARG A 106 -21.02 2.42 -4.93
N TRP A 107 -20.50 1.20 -5.05
CA TRP A 107 -21.18 -0.05 -4.68
C TRP A 107 -20.38 -0.73 -3.57
N ILE A 108 -20.99 -1.67 -2.84
CA ILE A 108 -20.32 -2.34 -1.71
C ILE A 108 -19.86 -1.33 -0.64
N GLU A 109 -20.80 -0.68 0.06
CA GLU A 109 -20.49 0.19 1.23
C GLU A 109 -19.41 1.26 0.98
N ASP A 110 -19.43 1.89 -0.20
CA ASP A 110 -18.41 2.85 -0.62
C ASP A 110 -16.98 2.28 -0.71
N ILE A 111 -16.84 0.96 -0.89
CA ILE A 111 -15.55 0.25 -1.01
C ILE A 111 -15.21 -0.11 -2.45
N TRP A 112 -16.23 -0.38 -3.26
CA TRP A 112 -16.06 -0.83 -4.64
C TRP A 112 -16.68 0.17 -5.62
N LEU A 113 -16.01 0.41 -6.75
CA LEU A 113 -16.62 1.15 -7.84
C LEU A 113 -17.25 0.15 -8.79
N CYS A 114 -18.59 0.14 -8.82
CA CYS A 114 -19.29 -0.43 -9.95
C CYS A 114 -18.93 0.43 -11.15
N VAL A 115 -18.11 -0.14 -12.03
CA VAL A 115 -17.85 0.44 -13.34
C VAL A 115 -18.76 -0.30 -14.30
N ASP A 116 -19.26 0.32 -15.37
CA ASP A 116 -19.89 -0.45 -16.43
C ASP A 116 -18.85 -1.44 -16.98
N HIS A 117 -18.98 -2.70 -16.58
CA HIS A 117 -17.94 -3.69 -16.78
C HIS A 117 -18.09 -4.38 -18.14
N ASP A 118 -17.04 -4.28 -18.96
CA ASP A 118 -16.81 -5.21 -20.09
C ASP A 118 -16.52 -6.64 -19.59
N ILE A 119 -16.15 -6.77 -18.32
CA ILE A 119 -15.84 -8.04 -17.66
C ILE A 119 -17.15 -8.75 -17.27
N LYS A 120 -17.55 -9.73 -18.08
CA LYS A 120 -18.80 -10.49 -17.88
C LYS A 120 -18.93 -11.12 -16.49
N CYS A 121 -17.85 -11.68 -15.93
CA CYS A 121 -17.91 -12.36 -14.63
C CYS A 121 -18.16 -11.38 -13.46
N LEU A 122 -17.52 -10.20 -13.46
CA LEU A 122 -17.77 -9.18 -12.45
C LEU A 122 -19.20 -8.65 -12.53
N LYS A 123 -19.70 -8.36 -13.73
CA LYS A 123 -21.09 -7.90 -13.92
C LYS A 123 -22.12 -8.86 -13.31
N HIS A 124 -21.88 -10.17 -13.45
CA HIS A 124 -22.76 -11.17 -12.86
C HIS A 124 -22.59 -11.25 -11.33
N ALA A 125 -21.36 -11.22 -10.84
CA ALA A 125 -21.06 -11.26 -9.41
C ALA A 125 -21.61 -10.04 -8.66
N GLU A 126 -21.47 -8.84 -9.20
CA GLU A 126 -22.04 -7.61 -8.64
C GLU A 126 -23.56 -7.68 -8.53
N ARG A 127 -24.24 -8.25 -9.54
CA ARG A 127 -25.69 -8.46 -9.50
C ARG A 127 -26.08 -9.40 -8.37
N HIS A 128 -25.35 -10.50 -8.18
CA HIS A 128 -25.61 -11.42 -7.08
C HIS A 128 -25.33 -10.79 -5.72
N TRP A 129 -24.24 -10.03 -5.60
CA TRP A 129 -23.95 -9.28 -4.38
C TRP A 129 -25.08 -8.28 -4.06
N LYS A 130 -25.54 -7.51 -5.04
CA LYS A 130 -26.67 -6.56 -4.90
C LYS A 130 -27.97 -7.24 -4.49
N ASN A 131 -28.19 -8.48 -4.93
CA ASN A 131 -29.35 -9.29 -4.57
C ASN A 131 -29.23 -9.94 -3.18
N GLY A 132 -28.22 -9.58 -2.38
CA GLY A 132 -28.01 -10.13 -1.04
C GLY A 132 -27.34 -11.50 -1.01
N ASN A 133 -26.71 -11.92 -2.12
CA ASN A 133 -26.03 -13.22 -2.24
C ASN A 133 -24.50 -13.07 -2.36
N PRO A 134 -23.79 -12.55 -1.33
CA PRO A 134 -22.36 -12.31 -1.39
C PRO A 134 -21.53 -13.61 -1.50
N ALA A 135 -22.00 -14.71 -0.91
CA ALA A 135 -21.32 -16.02 -1.02
C ALA A 135 -21.31 -16.53 -2.46
N TYR A 136 -22.44 -16.39 -3.18
CA TYR A 136 -22.51 -16.78 -4.58
C TYR A 136 -21.66 -15.86 -5.46
N ALA A 137 -21.66 -14.55 -5.20
CA ALA A 137 -20.79 -13.60 -5.88
C ALA A 137 -19.31 -13.99 -5.75
N LEU A 138 -18.85 -14.31 -4.53
CA LEU A 138 -17.49 -14.78 -4.27
C LEU A 138 -17.16 -16.07 -5.03
N GLN A 139 -18.05 -17.06 -4.95
CA GLN A 139 -17.86 -18.35 -5.62
C GLN A 139 -17.79 -18.18 -7.13
N HIS A 140 -18.66 -17.36 -7.71
CA HIS A 140 -18.70 -17.11 -9.15
C HIS A 140 -17.40 -16.49 -9.67
N VAL A 141 -16.88 -15.46 -8.99
CA VAL A 141 -15.62 -14.80 -9.40
C VAL A 141 -14.43 -15.73 -9.18
N SER A 142 -14.39 -16.46 -8.06
CA SER A 142 -13.32 -17.42 -7.77
C SER A 142 -13.26 -18.53 -8.81
N ASN A 143 -14.41 -19.09 -9.19
CA ASN A 143 -14.49 -20.09 -10.25
C ASN A 143 -14.04 -19.53 -11.60
N SER A 144 -14.36 -18.26 -11.89
CA SER A 144 -13.94 -17.59 -13.13
C SER A 144 -12.41 -17.41 -13.20
N ILE A 145 -11.78 -17.02 -12.09
CA ILE A 145 -10.31 -16.92 -11.99
C ILE A 145 -9.66 -18.32 -12.14
N ASN A 146 -10.16 -19.32 -11.40
CA ASN A 146 -9.59 -20.67 -11.41
C ASN A 146 -9.74 -21.37 -12.76
N ALA A 147 -10.88 -21.17 -13.44
CA ALA A 147 -11.11 -21.70 -14.77
C ALA A 147 -10.17 -21.09 -15.82
N GLY A 148 -9.75 -19.83 -15.64
CA GLY A 148 -8.72 -19.20 -16.47
C GLY A 148 -7.29 -19.65 -16.14
N SER A 149 -7.03 -20.14 -14.92
CA SER A 149 -5.69 -20.52 -14.47
C SER A 149 -5.23 -21.92 -14.91
N HIS A 150 -6.15 -22.82 -15.28
CA HIS A 150 -5.84 -24.24 -15.54
C HIS A 150 -6.23 -24.73 -16.93
N ALA A 151 -7.04 -23.99 -17.66
CA ALA A 151 -7.41 -24.31 -19.02
C ALA A 151 -7.25 -23.07 -19.86
N TYR A 152 -6.92 -23.25 -21.14
CA TYR A 152 -6.98 -22.25 -22.20
C TYR A 152 -8.38 -21.62 -22.29
N ASN A 153 -8.74 -20.76 -21.33
CA ASN A 153 -9.88 -19.88 -21.40
C ASN A 153 -9.31 -18.49 -21.73
N PRO A 154 -9.24 -18.11 -23.01
CA PRO A 154 -8.52 -16.91 -23.48
C PRO A 154 -9.17 -15.56 -23.08
N PHE A 155 -10.05 -15.53 -22.07
CA PHE A 155 -11.04 -14.47 -21.90
C PHE A 155 -10.85 -13.57 -20.67
N ILE A 156 -9.93 -13.86 -19.73
CA ILE A 156 -9.61 -12.94 -18.64
C ILE A 156 -8.15 -12.52 -18.75
N SER A 157 -7.93 -11.27 -19.12
CA SER A 157 -6.62 -10.64 -19.12
C SER A 157 -6.09 -10.42 -17.69
N PRO A 158 -4.77 -10.26 -17.51
CA PRO A 158 -4.16 -9.97 -16.20
C PRO A 158 -4.82 -8.80 -15.44
N CYS A 159 -5.22 -7.75 -16.16
CA CYS A 159 -5.91 -6.60 -15.58
C CYS A 159 -7.32 -6.97 -15.08
N GLU A 160 -8.05 -7.80 -15.84
CA GLU A 160 -9.39 -8.27 -15.46
C GLU A 160 -9.31 -9.23 -14.27
N GLU A 161 -8.32 -10.11 -14.24
CA GLU A 161 -8.05 -10.98 -13.08
C GLU A 161 -7.77 -10.15 -11.83
N MET A 162 -6.94 -9.11 -11.94
CA MET A 162 -6.64 -8.23 -10.82
C MET A 162 -7.90 -7.59 -10.25
N ARG A 163 -8.76 -7.06 -11.12
CA ARG A 163 -10.04 -6.45 -10.71
C ARG A 163 -10.96 -7.47 -10.04
N CYS A 164 -10.99 -8.71 -10.54
CA CYS A 164 -11.72 -9.82 -9.90
C CYS A 164 -11.21 -10.10 -8.49
N ARG A 165 -9.89 -10.10 -8.28
CA ARG A 165 -9.28 -10.29 -6.96
C ARG A 165 -9.59 -9.13 -6.00
N VAL A 166 -9.54 -7.89 -6.48
CA VAL A 166 -9.91 -6.70 -5.69
C VAL A 166 -11.39 -6.75 -5.29
N PHE A 167 -12.29 -7.16 -6.21
CA PHE A 167 -13.70 -7.37 -5.90
C PHE A 167 -13.89 -8.42 -4.80
N ILE A 168 -13.19 -9.57 -4.87
CA ILE A 168 -13.22 -10.59 -3.82
C ILE A 168 -12.81 -10.00 -2.46
N ALA A 169 -11.73 -9.22 -2.42
CA ALA A 169 -11.28 -8.57 -1.19
C ALA A 169 -12.34 -7.60 -0.63
N ALA A 170 -12.98 -6.81 -1.48
CA ALA A 170 -14.06 -5.91 -1.08
C ALA A 170 -15.26 -6.66 -0.48
N VAL A 171 -15.69 -7.76 -1.10
CA VAL A 171 -16.80 -8.58 -0.57
C VAL A 171 -16.41 -9.21 0.77
N LEU A 172 -15.20 -9.75 0.91
CA LEU A 172 -14.71 -10.29 2.18
C LEU A 172 -14.72 -9.24 3.31
N HIS A 173 -14.35 -7.99 3.01
CA HIS A 173 -14.44 -6.89 3.98
C HIS A 173 -15.88 -6.69 4.46
N THR A 174 -16.85 -6.64 3.54
CA THR A 174 -18.28 -6.47 3.93
C THR A 174 -18.85 -7.63 4.71
N LEU A 175 -18.27 -8.83 4.56
CA LEU A 175 -18.63 -10.00 5.37
C LEU A 175 -17.97 -10.02 6.75
N GLY A 176 -17.22 -8.97 7.12
CA GLY A 176 -16.47 -8.90 8.37
C GLY A 176 -15.22 -9.78 8.41
N LYS A 177 -14.83 -10.38 7.28
CA LYS A 177 -13.65 -11.24 7.15
C LYS A 177 -12.42 -10.40 6.84
N TYR A 178 -12.04 -9.53 7.77
CA TYR A 178 -11.00 -8.52 7.55
C TYR A 178 -9.62 -9.12 7.30
N GLU A 179 -9.27 -10.22 7.98
CA GLU A 179 -7.98 -10.89 7.76
C GLU A 179 -7.91 -11.59 6.41
N ASP A 180 -8.95 -12.34 6.04
CA ASP A 180 -9.03 -12.96 4.71
C ASP A 180 -8.96 -11.88 3.61
N SER A 181 -9.67 -10.76 3.81
CA SER A 181 -9.63 -9.63 2.89
C SER A 181 -8.22 -9.04 2.79
N LYS A 182 -7.55 -8.83 3.93
CA LYS A 182 -6.18 -8.30 4.00
C LYS A 182 -5.20 -9.24 3.29
N GLU A 183 -5.26 -10.55 3.50
CA GLU A 183 -4.41 -11.53 2.83
C GLU A 183 -4.57 -11.42 1.29
N ARG A 184 -5.80 -11.30 0.79
CA ARG A 184 -6.05 -11.11 -0.65
C ARG A 184 -5.44 -9.81 -1.17
N VAL A 185 -5.59 -8.72 -0.44
CA VAL A 185 -4.98 -7.42 -0.77
C VAL A 185 -3.45 -7.50 -0.80
N ASP A 186 -2.83 -8.17 0.18
CA ASP A 186 -1.37 -8.30 0.25
C ASP A 186 -0.82 -9.05 -0.98
N VAL A 187 -1.51 -10.11 -1.42
CA VAL A 187 -1.18 -10.82 -2.67
C VAL A 187 -1.30 -9.91 -3.89
N ILE A 188 -2.38 -9.12 -3.98
CA ILE A 188 -2.59 -8.16 -5.08
C ILE A 188 -1.46 -7.13 -5.13
N LEU A 189 -1.08 -6.56 -3.98
CA LEU A 189 0.01 -5.58 -3.88
C LEU A 189 1.36 -6.19 -4.25
N GLN A 190 1.60 -7.46 -3.90
CA GLN A 190 2.80 -8.18 -4.34
C GLN A 190 2.81 -8.38 -5.86
N MET A 191 1.68 -8.71 -6.48
CA MET A 191 1.57 -8.80 -7.95
C MET A 191 1.87 -7.46 -8.61
N ILE A 192 1.33 -6.36 -8.07
CA ILE A 192 1.60 -4.99 -8.55
C ILE A 192 3.10 -4.67 -8.45
N ALA A 193 3.72 -4.94 -7.29
CA ALA A 193 5.14 -4.67 -7.06
C ALA A 193 6.07 -5.48 -7.99
N ASN A 194 5.64 -6.68 -8.40
CA ASN A 194 6.38 -7.52 -9.34
C ASN A 194 6.19 -7.11 -10.81
N GLY A 195 5.52 -6.00 -11.10
CA GLY A 195 5.33 -5.48 -12.46
C GLY A 195 4.31 -6.27 -13.30
N TYR A 196 3.44 -7.05 -12.66
CA TYR A 196 2.43 -7.88 -13.32
C TYR A 196 1.49 -7.06 -14.23
N ILE A 197 1.26 -5.80 -13.87
CA ILE A 197 0.41 -4.87 -14.63
C ILE A 197 1.17 -4.27 -15.83
N ASP A 198 2.44 -3.90 -15.67
CA ASP A 198 3.21 -3.22 -16.72
C ASP A 198 3.50 -4.13 -17.92
N GLN A 199 3.69 -5.42 -17.68
CA GLN A 199 3.91 -6.42 -18.74
C GLN A 199 2.64 -6.66 -19.59
N ALA A 200 1.45 -6.43 -19.04
CA ALA A 200 0.17 -6.64 -19.72
C ALA A 200 -0.28 -5.45 -20.59
N ASN A 201 0.40 -4.31 -20.50
CA ASN A 201 -0.03 -3.02 -21.07
C ASN A 201 0.64 -2.64 -22.41
N LEU A 202 1.46 -3.52 -22.99
CA LEU A 202 2.07 -3.31 -24.32
C LEU A 202 1.02 -3.46 -25.44
N GLY A 203 0.21 -2.41 -25.67
CA GLY A 203 -0.47 -2.18 -26.95
C GLY A 203 -2.01 -2.19 -26.97
N ARG A 204 -2.71 -2.20 -25.82
CA ARG A 204 -4.18 -2.11 -25.79
C ARG A 204 -4.68 -0.85 -25.08
N VAL A 205 -5.60 -0.13 -25.73
CA VAL A 205 -6.42 0.90 -25.10
C VAL A 205 -7.46 0.17 -24.24
N PHE A 206 -7.22 0.11 -22.93
CA PHE A 206 -8.15 -0.56 -22.03
C PHE A 206 -9.36 0.34 -21.71
N PRO A 207 -10.58 -0.20 -21.77
CA PRO A 207 -11.74 0.46 -21.20
C PRO A 207 -11.58 0.59 -19.67
N ARG A 208 -12.15 1.67 -19.13
CA ARG A 208 -12.08 2.02 -17.69
C ARG A 208 -12.62 0.90 -16.80
N PRO A 209 -12.15 0.80 -15.53
CA PRO A 209 -11.21 1.66 -14.82
C PRO A 209 -9.75 1.35 -15.17
N SER A 210 -8.91 2.37 -15.08
CA SER A 210 -7.48 2.27 -15.37
C SER A 210 -6.78 1.36 -14.34
N PRO A 211 -5.60 0.81 -14.66
CA PRO A 211 -4.82 0.08 -13.68
C PRO A 211 -4.52 0.90 -12.41
N ARG A 212 -4.32 2.23 -12.55
CA ARG A 212 -4.15 3.16 -11.43
C ARG A 212 -5.36 3.16 -10.49
N ASP A 213 -6.56 3.14 -11.04
CA ASP A 213 -7.79 3.08 -10.23
C ASP A 213 -7.85 1.77 -9.44
N THR A 214 -7.45 0.65 -10.06
CA THR A 214 -7.40 -0.66 -9.40
C THR A 214 -6.39 -0.67 -8.25
N VAL A 215 -5.22 -0.06 -8.45
CA VAL A 215 -4.19 0.10 -7.41
C VAL A 215 -4.71 0.94 -6.23
N GLY A 216 -5.33 2.09 -6.49
CA GLY A 216 -5.83 2.91 -5.38
C GLY A 216 -7.06 2.31 -4.69
N ILE A 217 -7.95 1.60 -5.39
CA ILE A 217 -9.01 0.80 -4.75
C ILE A 217 -8.39 -0.26 -3.83
N THR A 218 -7.32 -0.94 -4.28
CA THR A 218 -6.62 -1.94 -3.47
C THR A 218 -6.10 -1.31 -2.18
N HIS A 219 -5.43 -0.16 -2.27
CA HIS A 219 -4.94 0.57 -1.09
C HIS A 219 -6.06 1.09 -0.20
N TYR A 220 -7.20 1.49 -0.78
CA TYR A 220 -8.39 1.87 -0.01
C TYR A 220 -8.90 0.70 0.84
N ILE A 221 -9.06 -0.48 0.22
CA ILE A 221 -9.49 -1.70 0.92
C ILE A 221 -8.47 -2.08 1.99
N GLN A 222 -7.17 -1.97 1.69
CA GLN A 222 -6.11 -2.20 2.67
C GLN A 222 -6.26 -1.30 3.90
N GLY A 223 -6.44 0.00 3.69
CA GLY A 223 -6.63 0.98 4.77
C GLY A 223 -7.86 0.66 5.61
N ARG A 224 -8.97 0.30 4.97
CA ARG A 224 -10.21 -0.13 5.62
C ARG A 224 -10.01 -1.40 6.47
N ASN A 225 -9.31 -2.40 5.95
CA ASN A 225 -8.99 -3.62 6.70
C ASN A 225 -8.12 -3.32 7.91
N LEU A 226 -7.02 -2.60 7.72
CA LEU A 226 -6.08 -2.25 8.78
C LEU A 226 -6.74 -1.43 9.89
N MET A 227 -7.61 -0.50 9.53
CA MET A 227 -8.40 0.27 10.50
C MET A 227 -9.31 -0.65 11.33
N LYS A 228 -9.97 -1.64 10.71
CA LYS A 228 -10.80 -2.62 11.43
C LYS A 228 -9.99 -3.58 12.31
N LEU A 229 -8.73 -3.82 11.96
CA LEU A 229 -7.80 -4.66 12.71
C LEU A 229 -7.00 -3.90 13.79
N GLY A 230 -7.21 -2.58 13.92
CA GLY A 230 -6.51 -1.75 14.92
C GLY A 230 -5.09 -1.31 14.51
N SER A 231 -4.63 -1.64 13.30
CA SER A 231 -3.36 -1.18 12.73
C SER A 231 -3.50 0.22 12.13
N LEU A 232 -3.78 1.21 12.98
CA LEU A 232 -3.99 2.61 12.58
C LEU A 232 -2.80 3.21 11.78
N PRO A 233 -1.51 2.93 12.09
CA PRO A 233 -0.35 3.46 11.33
C PRO A 233 -0.41 3.09 9.86
N GLU A 234 -0.55 1.80 9.66
CA GLU A 234 -0.52 1.18 8.37
C GLU A 234 -1.80 1.57 7.62
N ALA A 235 -2.94 1.67 8.31
CA ALA A 235 -4.21 2.11 7.73
C ALA A 235 -4.09 3.49 7.11
N TYR A 236 -3.51 4.46 7.83
CA TYR A 236 -3.32 5.80 7.30
C TYR A 236 -2.43 5.78 6.05
N LEU A 237 -1.29 5.07 6.10
CA LEU A 237 -0.36 5.00 4.96
C LEU A 237 -1.03 4.40 3.72
N SER A 238 -1.83 3.34 3.92
CA SER A 238 -2.64 2.76 2.85
C SER A 238 -3.64 3.79 2.30
N PHE A 239 -4.32 4.55 3.16
CA PHE A 239 -5.21 5.63 2.74
C PHE A 239 -4.50 6.73 1.94
N SER A 240 -3.28 7.13 2.32
CA SER A 240 -2.50 8.10 1.55
C SER A 240 -2.29 7.67 0.09
N ARG A 241 -2.06 6.37 -0.13
CA ARG A 241 -1.89 5.80 -1.48
C ARG A 241 -3.20 5.69 -2.26
N ALA A 242 -4.35 5.74 -1.58
CA ALA A 242 -5.68 5.72 -2.20
C ALA A 242 -6.21 7.12 -2.58
N LEU A 243 -5.60 8.20 -2.07
CA LEU A 243 -6.05 9.59 -2.30
C LEU A 243 -6.13 9.99 -3.77
N GLU A 244 -5.33 9.34 -4.62
CA GLU A 244 -5.22 9.65 -6.04
C GLU A 244 -6.33 9.04 -6.91
N VAL A 245 -7.23 8.24 -6.32
CA VAL A 245 -8.30 7.57 -7.07
C VAL A 245 -9.66 8.21 -6.78
N PRO A 246 -10.20 9.01 -7.72
CA PRO A 246 -11.59 9.40 -7.69
C PRO A 246 -12.50 8.16 -7.70
N PRO A 247 -13.59 8.12 -6.92
CA PRO A 247 -14.17 9.16 -6.07
C PRO A 247 -13.75 9.05 -4.60
N TYR A 248 -12.72 8.29 -4.24
CA TYR A 248 -12.39 8.00 -2.83
C TYR A 248 -11.78 9.17 -2.08
N HIS A 249 -11.35 10.22 -2.77
CA HIS A 249 -10.62 11.35 -2.20
C HIS A 249 -11.21 11.90 -0.89
N ASP A 250 -12.49 12.28 -0.90
CA ASP A 250 -13.14 12.88 0.26
C ASP A 250 -13.31 11.87 1.40
N THR A 251 -13.69 10.63 1.07
CA THR A 251 -13.90 9.56 2.05
C THR A 251 -12.57 9.18 2.73
N VAL A 252 -11.50 9.06 1.94
CA VAL A 252 -10.14 8.76 2.41
C VAL A 252 -9.63 9.88 3.31
N ARG A 253 -9.82 11.14 2.91
CA ARG A 253 -9.47 12.31 3.72
C ARG A 253 -10.22 12.28 5.07
N GLY A 254 -11.51 11.92 5.06
CA GLY A 254 -12.30 11.72 6.28
C GLY A 254 -11.70 10.66 7.20
N PHE A 255 -11.32 9.49 6.67
CA PHE A 255 -10.66 8.45 7.46
C PHE A 255 -9.30 8.89 7.99
N GLN A 256 -8.48 9.57 7.20
CA GLN A 256 -7.18 10.08 7.67
C GLN A 256 -7.35 11.07 8.83
N GLN A 257 -8.33 11.96 8.76
CA GLN A 257 -8.65 12.88 9.85
C GLN A 257 -9.13 12.15 11.10
N GLN A 258 -9.95 11.12 10.95
CA GLN A 258 -10.39 10.27 12.05
C GLN A 258 -9.20 9.56 12.71
N LEU A 259 -8.36 8.89 11.92
CA LEU A 259 -7.18 8.18 12.39
C LEU A 259 -6.19 9.10 13.11
N ALA A 260 -5.98 10.32 12.59
CA ALA A 260 -5.11 11.31 13.20
C ALA A 260 -5.61 11.77 14.59
N ARG A 261 -6.93 11.74 14.83
CA ARG A 261 -7.51 12.04 16.15
C ARG A 261 -7.41 10.88 17.12
N GLU A 262 -7.56 9.65 16.62
CA GLU A 262 -7.55 8.43 17.45
C GLU A 262 -6.14 7.98 17.85
N TRP A 263 -5.14 8.33 17.04
CA TRP A 263 -3.74 7.95 17.25
C TRP A 263 -3.15 8.32 18.61
N PRO A 264 -3.23 9.59 19.08
CA PRO A 264 -2.53 10.02 20.29
C PRO A 264 -3.08 9.32 21.54
N THR A 265 -4.38 9.00 21.53
CA THR A 265 -5.08 8.27 22.60
C THR A 265 -4.62 6.82 22.74
N CYS A 266 -4.22 6.16 21.65
CA CYS A 266 -3.78 4.77 21.70
C CYS A 266 -2.38 4.63 22.34
N ASN A 267 -1.48 5.59 22.10
CA ASN A 267 -0.14 5.59 22.70
C ASN A 267 -0.17 5.88 24.21
N GLN A 268 -1.07 6.76 24.68
CA GLN A 268 -1.22 7.03 26.12
C GLN A 268 -1.79 5.82 26.90
N SER A 269 -2.61 5.00 26.26
CA SER A 269 -3.21 3.80 26.85
C SER A 269 -2.17 2.68 27.07
N LEU A 270 -1.18 2.57 26.19
CA LEU A 270 -0.09 1.60 26.26
C LEU A 270 0.95 1.95 27.34
N GLU A 271 1.11 3.23 27.68
CA GLU A 271 2.00 3.68 28.75
C GLU A 271 1.39 3.49 30.14
N LEU A 272 0.06 3.57 30.28
CA LEU A 272 -0.63 3.40 31.57
C LEU A 272 -0.92 1.94 31.94
N GLY A 273 -0.85 1.00 30.98
CA GLY A 273 -1.04 -0.44 31.24
C GLY A 273 0.24 -1.21 31.62
N ASN A 274 1.39 -0.54 31.60
CA ASN A 274 2.71 -1.12 31.93
C ASN A 274 3.35 -0.47 33.19
N ALA A 275 2.59 0.34 33.93
CA ALA A 275 2.96 0.92 35.21
C ALA A 275 2.26 0.17 36.35
#